data_AF-A0A535DHP2-F1
#
_entry.id   AF-A0A535DHP2-F1
#
_cell.length_a   1.000
_cell.length_b   1.000
_cell.length_c   1.000
_cell.angle_alpha   90.00
_cell.angle_beta   90.00
_cell.angle_gamma   90.00
#
_symmetry.space_group_name_H-M   'P 1'
#
loop_
_entity.id
_entity.type
_entity.pdbx_description
1 polymer ?
#
loop_
_entity_poly.entity_id
_entity_poly.type
_entity_poly.pdbx_seq_one_letter_code
_entity_poly.pdbx_strand_id
1 'polypeptide(L)'
;MTETKTFSVIGKPLPKVDAASRVTGQAVYADDMLLPRTLHCRILRSPHPHARIRSIDTSAAQRIPGVQAVITGADLPVKFGILPVTQDERALEHEKVRYVGDPIAAVAATEEEVAAAA
;
A
#
# COMPACT_ATOMS: atom_id res chain seq x y z
N MET A 1 -49.57 -14.94 -15.56
CA MET A 1 -49.08 -14.83 -14.17
C MET A 1 -47.90 -15.78 -14.06
N THR A 2 -46.69 -15.26 -13.87
CA THR A 2 -45.47 -16.07 -13.83
C THR A 2 -45.40 -16.77 -12.48
N GLU A 3 -45.38 -18.10 -12.48
CA GLU A 3 -45.29 -18.93 -11.28
C GLU A 3 -44.00 -18.59 -10.52
N THR A 4 -44.12 -18.10 -9.29
CA THR A 4 -42.97 -17.64 -8.51
C THR A 4 -42.29 -18.85 -7.88
N LYS A 5 -41.25 -19.36 -8.54
CA LYS A 5 -40.46 -20.49 -8.07
C LYS A 5 -39.79 -20.13 -6.73
N THR A 6 -40.18 -20.82 -5.65
CA THR A 6 -39.58 -20.60 -4.32
C THR A 6 -38.34 -21.45 -4.18
N PHE A 7 -37.18 -20.81 -4.02
CA PHE A 7 -35.91 -21.48 -3.81
C PHE A 7 -35.63 -21.70 -2.32
N SER A 8 -34.86 -22.74 -2.00
CA SER A 8 -34.42 -23.04 -0.63
C SER A 8 -33.38 -22.03 -0.10
N VAL A 9 -32.58 -21.44 -0.99
CA VAL A 9 -31.47 -20.54 -0.65
C VAL A 9 -31.62 -19.16 -1.27
N ILE A 10 -31.97 -19.08 -2.57
CA ILE A 10 -32.07 -17.81 -3.30
C ILE A 10 -33.21 -16.96 -2.73
N GLY A 11 -32.91 -15.71 -2.38
CA GLY A 11 -33.86 -14.75 -1.83
C GLY A 11 -34.16 -14.94 -0.33
N LYS A 12 -33.39 -15.79 0.38
CA LYS A 12 -33.52 -15.97 1.84
C LYS A 12 -32.52 -15.10 2.61
N PRO A 13 -32.89 -14.52 3.77
CA PRO A 13 -32.00 -13.70 4.59
C PRO A 13 -31.06 -14.58 5.43
N LEU A 14 -30.19 -15.33 4.76
CA LEU A 14 -29.23 -16.21 5.43
C LEU A 14 -28.03 -15.39 5.93
N PRO A 15 -27.47 -15.73 7.11
CA PRO A 15 -26.21 -15.14 7.57
C PRO A 15 -25.10 -15.34 6.54
N LYS A 16 -24.26 -14.32 6.35
CA LYS A 16 -23.06 -14.46 5.50
C LYS A 16 -22.10 -15.46 6.12
N VAL A 17 -21.42 -16.23 5.27
CA VAL A 17 -20.46 -17.27 5.68
C VAL A 17 -19.34 -16.72 6.58
N ASP A 18 -18.99 -15.45 6.41
CA ASP A 18 -17.94 -14.75 7.14
C ASP A 18 -18.47 -13.80 8.23
N ALA A 19 -19.79 -13.79 8.48
CA ALA A 19 -20.38 -12.86 9.44
C ALA A 19 -19.86 -13.09 10.86
N ALA A 20 -19.79 -14.36 11.30
CA ALA A 20 -19.42 -14.71 12.66
C ALA A 20 -17.99 -14.25 13.01
N SER A 21 -17.00 -14.51 12.14
CA SER A 21 -15.61 -14.11 12.40
C SER A 21 -15.43 -12.59 12.41
N ARG A 22 -16.15 -11.86 11.53
CA ARG A 22 -16.08 -10.40 11.49
C ARG A 22 -16.66 -9.75 12.74
N VAL A 23 -17.83 -10.19 13.21
CA VAL A 23 -18.49 -9.57 14.38
C VAL A 23 -17.85 -9.95 15.72
N THR A 24 -17.04 -11.01 15.74
CA THR A 24 -16.31 -11.46 16.94
C THR A 24 -14.87 -10.96 17.00
N GLY A 25 -14.38 -10.28 15.96
CA GLY A 25 -12.97 -9.88 15.86
C GLY A 25 -12.00 -11.04 15.60
N GLN A 26 -12.52 -12.21 15.18
CA GLN A 26 -11.69 -13.38 14.82
C GLN A 26 -11.25 -13.37 13.36
N ALA A 27 -11.82 -12.50 12.53
CA ALA A 27 -11.35 -12.30 11.17
C ALA A 27 -9.95 -11.67 11.19
N VAL A 28 -8.99 -12.32 10.53
CA VAL A 28 -7.62 -11.83 10.37
C VAL A 28 -7.53 -11.03 9.07
N TYR A 29 -7.14 -9.77 9.19
CA TYR A 29 -6.86 -8.86 8.09
C TYR A 29 -5.35 -8.74 7.86
N ALA A 30 -4.95 -8.12 6.75
CA ALA A 30 -3.54 -8.01 6.38
C ALA A 30 -2.68 -7.32 7.46
N ASP A 31 -3.25 -6.36 8.17
CA ASP A 31 -2.56 -5.61 9.23
C ASP A 31 -2.42 -6.39 10.55
N ASP A 32 -3.23 -7.44 10.73
CA ASP A 32 -3.13 -8.34 11.89
C ASP A 32 -2.00 -9.37 11.71
N MET A 33 -1.41 -9.46 10.52
CA MET A 33 -0.40 -10.46 10.18
C MET A 33 1.01 -9.99 10.57
N LEU A 34 1.59 -10.59 11.60
CA LEU A 34 2.99 -10.38 12.00
C LEU A 34 3.81 -11.66 11.81
N LEU A 35 4.79 -11.60 10.91
CA LEU A 35 5.68 -12.72 10.61
C LEU A 35 7.06 -12.50 11.25
N PRO A 36 7.83 -13.58 11.50
CA PRO A 36 9.20 -13.42 11.98
C PRO A 36 10.05 -12.60 11.00
N ARG A 37 10.76 -11.60 11.53
CA ARG A 37 11.60 -10.65 10.77
C ARG A 37 10.82 -9.75 9.80
N THR A 38 9.56 -9.43 10.11
CA THR A 38 8.82 -8.37 9.41
C THR A 38 9.61 -7.05 9.48
N LEU A 39 9.63 -6.32 8.38
CA LEU A 39 10.05 -4.92 8.33
C LEU A 39 8.82 -4.04 8.15
N HIS A 40 8.82 -2.89 8.80
CA HIS A 40 7.81 -1.88 8.66
C HIS A 40 8.22 -0.89 7.58
N CYS A 41 7.30 -0.61 6.65
CA CYS A 41 7.56 0.27 5.54
C CYS A 41 6.84 1.62 5.70
N ARG A 42 7.51 2.69 5.28
CA ARG A 42 6.93 4.03 5.14
C ARG A 42 7.28 4.63 3.80
N ILE A 43 6.31 5.32 3.21
CA ILE A 43 6.41 5.94 1.89
C ILE A 43 6.46 7.45 2.09
N LEU A 44 7.54 8.06 1.63
CA LEU A 44 7.62 9.51 1.49
C LEU A 44 6.78 9.93 0.28
N ARG A 45 5.84 10.84 0.52
CA ARG A 45 4.89 11.33 -0.48
C ARG A 45 5.10 12.80 -0.78
N SER A 46 4.84 13.19 -2.01
CA SER A 46 4.91 14.58 -2.47
C SER A 46 3.96 15.49 -1.69
N PRO A 47 4.43 16.61 -1.11
CA PRO A 47 3.56 17.66 -0.60
C PRO A 47 3.04 18.60 -1.70
N HIS A 48 3.50 18.44 -2.95
CA HIS A 48 3.20 19.34 -4.06
C HIS A 48 2.23 18.70 -5.05
N PRO A 49 1.26 19.47 -5.58
CA PRO A 49 0.30 18.98 -6.55
C PRO A 49 0.92 18.73 -7.93
N HIS A 50 2.00 19.41 -8.31
CA HIS A 50 2.73 19.12 -9.55
C HIS A 50 4.13 19.76 -9.50
N ALA A 51 5.20 18.97 -9.57
CA ALA A 51 6.56 19.48 -9.47
C ALA A 51 7.57 18.53 -10.14
N ARG A 52 8.73 19.06 -10.55
CA ARG A 52 9.87 18.23 -10.98
C ARG A 52 10.71 17.87 -9.76
N ILE A 53 11.10 16.60 -9.66
CA ILE A 53 12.03 16.12 -8.65
C ILE A 53 13.43 16.46 -9.15
N ARG A 54 14.15 17.32 -8.42
CA ARG A 54 15.54 17.66 -8.77
C ARG A 54 16.54 16.68 -8.17
N SER A 55 16.30 16.28 -6.93
CA SER A 55 17.15 15.39 -6.16
C SER A 55 16.38 14.81 -4.98
N ILE A 56 16.78 13.62 -4.54
CA ILE A 56 16.35 12.99 -3.28
C ILE A 56 17.63 12.61 -2.54
N ASP A 57 17.80 13.10 -1.32
CA ASP A 57 18.91 12.71 -0.44
C ASP A 57 18.39 11.71 0.60
N THR A 58 18.88 10.47 0.53
CA THR A 58 18.51 9.37 1.42
C THR A 58 19.48 9.20 2.59
N SER A 59 20.54 10.01 2.65
CA SER A 59 21.67 9.77 3.55
C SER A 59 21.29 9.86 5.04
N ALA A 60 20.34 10.74 5.40
CA ALA A 60 19.87 10.87 6.76
C ALA A 60 19.09 9.63 7.21
N ALA A 61 18.14 9.17 6.41
CA ALA A 61 17.34 7.97 6.68
C ALA A 61 18.23 6.73 6.81
N GLN A 62 19.21 6.56 5.91
CA GLN A 62 20.14 5.42 5.94
C GLN A 62 21.02 5.34 7.19
N ARG A 63 21.21 6.45 7.91
CA ARG A 63 22.01 6.49 9.15
C ARG A 63 21.22 6.15 10.40
N ILE A 64 19.89 6.03 10.31
CA ILE A 64 19.04 5.74 11.48
C ILE A 64 19.18 4.25 11.83
N PRO A 65 19.59 3.91 13.07
CA PRO A 65 19.64 2.52 13.50
C PRO A 65 18.28 1.82 13.36
N GLY A 66 18.28 0.63 12.76
CA GLY A 66 17.07 -0.15 12.49
C GLY A 66 16.54 0.00 11.07
N VAL A 67 16.91 1.06 10.33
CA VAL A 67 16.62 1.16 8.89
C VAL A 67 17.43 0.10 8.14
N GLN A 68 16.75 -0.73 7.35
CA GLN A 68 17.34 -1.83 6.59
C GLN A 68 17.45 -1.50 5.09
N ALA A 69 16.54 -0.67 4.58
CA ALA A 69 16.55 -0.25 3.18
C ALA A 69 15.92 1.13 3.02
N VAL A 70 16.46 1.90 2.09
CA VAL A 70 15.85 3.13 1.56
C VAL A 70 15.92 3.04 0.04
N ILE A 71 14.78 3.16 -0.62
CA ILE A 71 14.66 3.11 -2.08
C ILE A 71 14.00 4.38 -2.61
N THR A 72 14.31 4.69 -3.86
CA THR A 72 13.78 5.83 -4.61
C THR A 72 13.21 5.35 -5.94
N GLY A 73 12.59 6.26 -6.70
CA GLY A 73 12.16 5.93 -8.07
C GLY A 73 13.29 5.52 -9.02
N ALA A 74 14.57 5.77 -8.69
CA ALA A 74 15.71 5.31 -9.49
C ALA A 74 15.89 3.78 -9.39
N ASP A 75 15.48 3.16 -8.28
CA ASP A 75 15.56 1.71 -8.05
C ASP A 75 14.43 0.95 -8.78
N LEU A 76 13.40 1.68 -9.21
CA LEU A 76 12.18 1.13 -9.84
C LEU A 76 11.92 1.82 -11.21
N PRO A 77 12.80 1.61 -12.21
CA PRO A 77 12.75 2.36 -13.47
C PRO A 77 11.56 1.97 -14.37
N VAL A 78 11.01 0.77 -14.16
CA VAL A 78 9.96 0.19 -14.98
C VAL A 78 8.61 0.82 -14.63
N LYS A 79 7.94 1.36 -15.64
CA LYS A 79 6.56 1.85 -15.50
C LYS A 79 5.59 0.69 -15.45
N PHE A 80 4.48 0.90 -14.78
CA PHE A 80 3.33 0.00 -14.81
C PHE A 80 2.07 0.82 -15.10
N GLY A 81 0.91 0.15 -15.14
CA GLY A 81 -0.36 0.84 -15.07
C GLY A 81 -1.42 -0.11 -14.54
N ILE A 82 -2.42 0.46 -13.87
CA ILE A 82 -3.53 -0.32 -13.31
C ILE A 82 -4.36 -0.95 -14.44
N LEU A 83 -4.45 -0.26 -15.58
CA LEU A 83 -5.19 -0.75 -16.74
C LEU A 83 -4.23 -1.44 -17.73
N PRO A 84 -4.61 -2.58 -18.33
CA PRO A 84 -3.79 -3.28 -19.33
C PRO A 84 -3.42 -2.45 -20.56
N VAL A 85 -4.13 -1.33 -20.79
CA VAL A 85 -4.01 -0.47 -21.97
C VAL A 85 -3.06 0.71 -21.78
N THR A 86 -2.64 1.01 -20.54
CA THR A 86 -1.72 2.12 -20.25
C THR A 86 -0.63 1.68 -19.27
N GLN A 87 0.60 2.14 -19.50
CA GLN A 87 1.76 1.90 -18.62
C GLN A 87 2.45 3.23 -18.30
N ASP A 88 1.67 4.17 -17.75
CA ASP A 88 2.07 5.55 -17.51
C ASP A 88 2.32 5.87 -16.02
N GLU A 89 2.13 4.90 -15.13
CA GLU A 89 2.36 5.01 -13.69
C GLU A 89 3.76 4.53 -13.29
N ARG A 90 4.24 5.03 -12.16
CA ARG A 90 5.50 4.60 -11.52
C ARG A 90 5.23 4.25 -10.07
N ALA A 91 5.98 3.28 -9.54
CA ALA A 91 5.81 2.85 -8.15
C ALA A 91 6.32 3.91 -7.18
N LEU A 92 7.44 4.53 -7.54
CA LEU A 92 8.01 5.72 -6.93
C LEU A 92 8.43 6.66 -8.06
N GLU A 93 8.00 7.92 -8.00
CA GLU A 93 8.37 8.94 -8.98
C GLU A 93 9.82 9.38 -8.79
N HIS A 94 10.57 9.50 -9.90
CA HIS A 94 11.95 10.02 -9.90
C HIS A 94 12.14 11.26 -10.78
N GLU A 95 11.16 11.63 -11.61
CA GLU A 95 11.27 12.78 -12.53
C GLU A 95 10.30 13.89 -12.14
N LYS A 96 9.03 13.54 -11.91
CA LYS A 96 7.95 14.51 -11.78
C LYS A 96 6.79 13.94 -11.00
N VAL A 97 6.37 14.66 -9.98
CA VAL A 97 5.15 14.37 -9.23
C VAL A 97 3.95 15.06 -9.90
N ARG A 98 2.79 14.41 -9.86
CA ARG A 98 1.56 14.85 -10.56
C ARG A 98 0.39 15.18 -9.62
N TYR A 99 0.51 14.89 -8.33
CA TYR A 99 -0.50 15.21 -7.32
C TYR A 99 0.11 15.21 -5.90
N VAL A 100 -0.61 15.79 -4.94
CA VAL A 100 -0.25 15.70 -3.52
C VAL A 100 -0.48 14.26 -3.07
N GLY A 101 0.54 13.61 -2.51
CA GLY A 101 0.49 12.20 -2.15
C GLY A 101 1.25 11.27 -3.09
N ASP A 102 1.74 11.77 -4.23
CA ASP A 102 2.49 10.97 -5.21
C ASP A 102 3.77 10.40 -4.56
N PRO A 103 3.99 9.08 -4.58
CA PRO A 103 5.06 8.46 -3.82
C PRO A 103 6.43 8.71 -4.48
N ILE A 104 7.45 9.09 -3.69
CA ILE A 104 8.77 9.49 -4.23
C ILE A 104 9.94 8.67 -3.67
N ALA A 105 9.81 8.16 -2.45
CA ALA A 105 10.79 7.29 -1.81
C ALA A 105 10.09 6.38 -0.79
N ALA A 106 10.76 5.30 -0.39
CA ALA A 106 10.28 4.43 0.69
C ALA A 106 11.44 3.97 1.57
N VAL A 107 11.11 3.76 2.85
CA VAL A 107 12.01 3.21 3.87
C VAL A 107 11.42 1.91 4.39
N ALA A 108 12.27 0.92 4.68
CA ALA A 108 11.94 -0.28 5.43
C ALA A 108 12.83 -0.37 6.68
N ALA A 109 12.23 -0.54 7.86
CA ALA A 109 12.93 -0.63 9.14
C ALA A 109 12.42 -1.77 10.02
N THR A 110 13.18 -2.14 11.04
CA THR A 110 12.83 -3.22 11.97
C THR A 110 11.64 -2.89 12.86
N GLU A 111 11.36 -1.61 13.08
CA GLU A 111 10.26 -1.12 13.92
C GLU A 111 9.46 -0.06 13.16
N GLU A 112 8.15 0.01 13.43
CA GLU A 112 7.24 0.95 12.78
C GLU A 112 7.61 2.42 13.05
N GLU A 113 7.97 2.71 14.29
CA GLU A 113 8.36 4.05 14.74
C GLU A 113 9.67 4.49 14.08
N VAL A 114 10.61 3.57 13.91
CA VAL A 114 11.87 3.83 13.19
C VAL A 114 11.61 4.12 11.72
N ALA A 115 10.71 3.36 11.07
CA ALA A 115 10.32 3.63 9.69
C ALA A 115 9.62 4.99 9.56
N ALA A 116 8.85 5.42 10.55
CA ALA A 116 8.14 6.70 10.55
C ALA A 116 9.04 7.91 10.85
N ALA A 117 10.10 7.72 11.64
CA ALA A 117 11.08 8.74 11.96
C ALA A 117 12.15 8.95 10.87
N ALA A 118 12.25 8.00 9.92
CA ALA A 118 13.20 8.00 8.82
C ALA A 118 12.67 8.72 7.58
#